data_AF-V5GPL3-F1
#
_entry.id   AF-V5GPL3-F1
#
_cell.length_a   1.000
_cell.length_b   1.000
_cell.length_c   1.000
_cell.angle_alpha   90.00
_cell.angle_beta   90.00
_cell.angle_gamma   90.00
#
_symmetry.space_group_name_H-M   'P 1'
#
loop_
_entity.id
_entity.type
_entity.pdbx_description
1 polymer ?
#
loop_
_entity_poly.entity_id
_entity_poly.type
_entity_poly.pdbx_seq_one_letter_code
_entity_poly.pdbx_strand_id
1 'polypeptide(L)'
;MGLGKTVQTIAFLAALAEVQSIWGPFLVIAPASTLHNWQQEFTKFVPKFRVVPYWGNTSDRKVLRQFWGRLEGGQGSSFHVVVTSYQLVVQDVK
;
A
#
# COMPACT_ATOMS: atom_id res chain seq x y z
N MET A 1 15.47 -11.51 -12.27
CA MET A 1 15.25 -12.42 -11.12
C MET A 1 13.73 -12.53 -10.86
N GLY A 2 13.09 -13.61 -11.35
CA GLY A 2 11.62 -13.75 -11.43
C GLY A 2 10.98 -14.68 -10.40
N LEU A 3 11.54 -14.82 -9.20
CA LEU A 3 11.02 -15.73 -8.16
C LEU A 3 9.67 -15.31 -7.54
N GLY A 4 9.02 -14.27 -8.06
CA GLY A 4 7.69 -13.87 -7.59
C GLY A 4 7.64 -13.26 -6.19
N LYS A 5 8.74 -12.66 -5.71
CA LYS A 5 8.80 -12.06 -4.35
C LYS A 5 7.66 -11.07 -4.07
N THR A 6 7.30 -10.24 -5.05
CA THR A 6 6.16 -9.32 -4.94
C THR A 6 4.86 -10.07 -4.65
N VAL A 7 4.59 -11.13 -5.41
CA VAL A 7 3.40 -11.96 -5.25
C VAL A 7 3.41 -12.70 -3.91
N GLN A 8 4.58 -13.21 -3.48
CA GLN A 8 4.73 -13.84 -2.17
C GLN A 8 4.42 -12.87 -1.03
N THR A 9 4.90 -11.62 -1.11
CA THR A 9 4.56 -10.58 -0.12
C THR A 9 3.07 -10.24 -0.15
N ILE A 10 2.47 -10.08 -1.32
CA ILE A 10 1.04 -9.79 -1.46
C ILE A 10 0.21 -10.94 -0.86
N ALA A 11 0.56 -12.19 -1.16
CA ALA A 11 -0.10 -13.37 -0.60
C ALA A 11 0.01 -13.43 0.92
N PHE A 12 1.17 -13.07 1.48
CA PHE A 12 1.35 -12.98 2.93
C PHE A 12 0.42 -11.93 3.56
N LEU A 13 0.33 -10.73 2.99
CA LEU A 13 -0.58 -9.68 3.48
C LEU A 13 -2.06 -10.10 3.37
N ALA A 14 -2.43 -10.78 2.28
CA ALA A 14 -3.78 -11.32 2.13
C ALA A 14 -4.09 -12.38 3.19
N ALA A 15 -3.13 -13.26 3.51
CA ALA A 15 -3.30 -14.26 4.57
C ALA A 15 -3.49 -13.61 5.95
N LEU A 16 -2.78 -12.52 6.25
CA LEU A 16 -3.01 -11.74 7.48
C LEU A 16 -4.43 -11.19 7.54
N ALA A 17 -4.95 -10.66 6.42
CA ALA A 17 -6.30 -10.12 6.36
C ALA A 17 -7.39 -11.18 6.49
N GLU A 18 -7.29 -12.29 5.74
CA GLU A 18 -8.35 -13.30 5.69
C GLU A 18 -8.30 -14.29 6.86
N VAL A 19 -7.11 -14.66 7.34
CA VAL A 19 -6.95 -15.67 8.41
C VAL A 19 -6.91 -15.03 9.79
N GLN A 20 -6.19 -13.91 9.94
CA GLN A 20 -5.99 -13.26 11.23
C GLN A 20 -6.90 -12.03 11.42
N SER A 21 -7.74 -11.69 10.42
CA SER A 21 -8.57 -10.48 10.42
C SER A 21 -7.77 -9.18 10.52
N ILE A 22 -6.49 -9.18 10.13
CA ILE A 22 -5.60 -8.01 10.14
C ILE A 22 -5.55 -7.41 8.73
N TRP A 23 -6.42 -6.43 8.47
CA TRP A 23 -6.56 -5.80 7.16
C TRP A 23 -5.60 -4.64 6.87
N GLY A 24 -4.80 -4.23 7.86
CA GLY A 24 -3.87 -3.11 7.77
C GLY A 24 -4.05 -2.10 8.92
N PRO A 25 -3.46 -0.89 8.80
CA PRO A 25 -2.77 -0.36 7.63
C PRO A 25 -1.39 -1.00 7.40
N PHE A 26 -1.07 -1.34 6.15
CA PHE A 26 0.25 -1.83 5.74
C PHE A 26 1.03 -0.77 4.96
N LEU A 27 2.35 -0.73 5.14
CA LEU A 27 3.25 0.17 4.42
C LEU A 27 4.27 -0.64 3.60
N VAL A 28 4.27 -0.42 2.29
CA VAL A 28 5.24 -1.01 1.35
C VAL A 28 6.15 0.09 0.82
N ILE A 29 7.45 -0.04 1.07
CA ILE A 29 8.48 0.89 0.59
C ILE A 29 9.34 0.16 -0.44
N ALA A 30 9.40 0.71 -1.65
CA ALA A 30 10.11 0.09 -2.78
C ALA A 30 10.75 1.16 -3.69
N PRO A 31 11.67 0.78 -4.61
CA PRO A 31 12.20 1.72 -5.60
C PRO A 31 11.07 2.36 -6.42
N ALA A 32 11.19 3.66 -6.72
CA ALA A 32 10.17 4.44 -7.44
C ALA A 32 9.75 3.80 -8.78
N SER A 33 10.70 3.20 -9.50
CA SER A 33 10.46 2.51 -10.77
C SER A 33 9.55 1.28 -10.67
N THR A 34 9.34 0.74 -9.46
CA THR A 34 8.55 -0.48 -9.23
C THR A 34 7.18 -0.21 -8.63
N LEU A 35 6.87 1.03 -8.24
CA LEU A 35 5.61 1.35 -7.52
C LEU A 35 4.36 1.08 -8.37
N HIS A 36 4.42 1.40 -9.67
CA HIS A 36 3.32 1.11 -10.57
C HIS A 36 3.09 -0.40 -10.72
N ASN A 37 4.17 -1.18 -10.78
CA ASN A 37 4.08 -2.64 -10.79
C ASN A 37 3.41 -3.17 -9.52
N TRP A 38 3.78 -2.67 -8.34
CA TRP A 38 3.12 -3.04 -7.08
C TRP A 38 1.61 -2.77 -7.12
N GLN A 39 1.20 -1.59 -7.60
CA GLN A 39 -0.22 -1.25 -7.74
C GLN A 39 -0.95 -2.22 -8.67
N GLN A 40 -0.37 -2.55 -9.82
CA GLN A 40 -0.94 -3.50 -10.78
C GLN A 40 -1.08 -4.90 -10.16
N GLU A 41 -0.04 -5.39 -9.47
CA GLU A 41 -0.06 -6.72 -8.88
C GLU A 41 -1.06 -6.84 -7.73
N PHE A 42 -1.20 -5.81 -6.88
CA PHE A 42 -2.27 -5.78 -5.88
C PHE A 42 -3.66 -5.79 -6.51
N THR A 43 -3.87 -4.97 -7.55
CA THR A 43 -5.16 -4.90 -8.26
C THR A 43 -5.52 -6.24 -8.90
N LYS A 44 -4.50 -6.93 -9.45
CA LYS A 44 -4.65 -8.22 -10.11
C LYS A 44 -4.91 -9.36 -9.13
N PHE A 45 -4.10 -9.47 -8.07
CA PHE A 45 -4.12 -10.64 -7.18
C PHE A 45 -5.05 -10.48 -5.97
N VAL A 46 -5.24 -9.27 -5.46
CA VAL A 46 -6.03 -9.01 -4.25
C VAL A 46 -6.86 -7.73 -4.43
N PRO A 47 -7.87 -7.71 -5.32
CA PRO A 47 -8.67 -6.52 -5.61
C PRO A 47 -9.50 -6.02 -4.42
N LYS A 48 -9.69 -6.85 -3.38
CA LYS A 48 -10.31 -6.43 -2.11
C LYS A 48 -9.45 -5.43 -1.33
N PHE A 49 -8.14 -5.39 -1.60
CA PHE A 49 -7.24 -4.46 -0.94
C PHE A 49 -7.33 -3.08 -1.59
N ARG A 50 -7.68 -2.08 -0.77
CA ARG A 50 -7.63 -0.68 -1.18
C ARG A 50 -6.20 -0.18 -1.04
N VAL A 51 -5.48 -0.16 -2.15
CA VAL A 51 -4.08 0.25 -2.21
C VAL A 51 -3.98 1.70 -2.61
N VAL A 52 -3.33 2.51 -1.78
CA VAL A 52 -3.10 3.93 -2.02
C VAL A 52 -1.69 4.13 -2.56
N PRO A 53 -1.57 4.60 -3.81
CA PRO A 53 -0.29 5.02 -4.36
C PRO A 53 0.15 6.34 -3.73
N TYR A 54 1.20 6.32 -2.89
CA TYR A 54 1.74 7.52 -2.26
C TYR A 54 2.97 8.02 -3.00
N TRP A 55 2.72 8.68 -4.13
CA TRP A 55 3.68 9.41 -4.95
C TRP A 55 2.96 10.53 -5.71
N GLY A 56 3.70 11.33 -6.47
CA GLY A 56 3.19 12.52 -7.15
C GLY A 56 3.69 13.81 -6.51
N ASN A 57 3.00 14.91 -6.81
CA ASN A 57 3.41 16.22 -6.33
C ASN A 57 2.97 16.44 -4.86
N THR A 58 3.38 17.56 -4.27
CA THR A 58 3.06 17.86 -2.86
C THR A 58 1.55 18.12 -2.64
N SER A 59 0.84 18.67 -3.62
CA SER A 59 -0.62 18.87 -3.54
C SER A 59 -1.38 17.54 -3.51
N ASP A 60 -1.04 16.60 -4.37
CA ASP A 60 -1.67 15.26 -4.43
C ASP A 60 -1.51 14.55 -3.07
N ARG A 61 -0.28 14.58 -2.54
CA ARG A 61 0.02 13.97 -1.25
C ARG A 61 -0.70 14.67 -0.09
N LYS A 62 -0.92 15.98 -0.13
CA LYS A 62 -1.72 16.68 0.89
C LYS A 62 -3.17 16.20 0.88
N VAL A 63 -3.76 15.95 -0.29
CA VAL A 63 -5.12 15.40 -0.40
C VAL A 63 -5.18 13.98 0.16
N LEU A 64 -4.23 13.11 -0.22
CA LEU A 64 -4.16 11.74 0.29
C LEU A 64 -4.07 11.69 1.82
N ARG A 65 -3.32 12.63 2.42
CA ARG A 65 -3.16 12.77 3.87
C ARG A 65 -4.45 13.10 4.62
N GLN A 66 -5.40 13.79 3.99
CA GLN A 66 -6.69 14.10 4.62
C GLN A 66 -7.50 12.85 4.96
N PHE A 67 -7.26 11.74 4.24
CA PHE A 67 -7.97 10.48 4.45
C PHE A 67 -7.32 9.59 5.53
N TRP A 68 -6.12 9.93 6.02
CA TRP A 68 -5.43 9.16 7.06
C TRP A 68 -6.10 9.24 8.44
N GLY A 69 -6.91 10.26 8.72
CA GLY A 69 -7.64 10.35 9.99
C GLY A 69 -8.71 9.28 10.19
N ARG A 70 -9.06 8.51 9.14
CA ARG A 70 -10.04 7.42 9.15
C ARG A 70 -9.38 6.06 8.99
N LEU A 71 -8.36 5.82 9.81
CA LEU A 71 -7.76 4.50 10.01
C LEU A 71 -8.73 3.60 10.78
N GLU A 72 -9.82 3.22 10.12
CA GLU A 72 -10.71 2.20 10.65
C GLU A 72 -10.06 0.83 10.42
N GLY A 73 -10.03 -0.03 11.43
CA GLY A 73 -9.57 -1.40 11.26
C GLY A 73 -10.55 -2.22 10.42
N GLY A 74 -10.05 -3.25 9.75
CA GLY A 74 -10.88 -4.24 9.05
C GLY A 74 -11.16 -3.92 7.58
N GLN A 75 -12.00 -4.75 6.95
CA GLN A 75 -12.28 -4.72 5.52
C GLN A 75 -12.93 -3.40 5.03
N GLY A 76 -13.60 -2.69 5.94
CA GLY A 76 -14.24 -1.39 5.71
C GLY A 76 -13.30 -0.20 5.63
N SER A 77 -12.01 -0.38 5.96
CA SER A 77 -11.02 0.71 6.05
C SER A 77 -10.83 1.50 4.77
N SER A 78 -10.79 2.83 4.86
CA SER A 78 -10.58 3.73 3.71
C SER A 78 -9.40 3.32 2.80
N PHE A 79 -8.34 2.74 3.39
CA PHE A 79 -7.25 2.09 2.69
C PHE A 79 -6.67 0.94 3.53
N HIS A 80 -6.10 -0.05 2.86
CA HIS A 80 -5.44 -1.20 3.49
C HIS A 80 -3.92 -1.14 3.35
N VAL A 81 -3.42 -0.67 2.20
CA VAL A 81 -1.99 -0.64 1.89
C VAL A 81 -1.59 0.72 1.34
N VAL A 82 -0.47 1.26 1.80
CA VAL A 82 0.20 2.41 1.20
C VAL A 82 1.48 1.95 0.52
N VAL A 83 1.68 2.34 -0.73
CA VAL A 83 2.88 2.02 -1.52
C VAL A 83 3.64 3.30 -1.83
N THR A 84 4.92 3.37 -1.46
CA THR A 84 5.74 4.59 -1.63
C THR A 84 7.22 4.30 -1.86
N SER A 85 8.00 5.34 -2.16
CA SER A 85 9.45 5.25 -2.36
C SER A 85 10.24 5.68 -1.14
N TYR A 86 11.48 5.19 -1.04
CA TYR A 86 12.41 5.57 0.02
C TYR A 86 12.58 7.08 0.14
N GLN A 87 12.74 7.78 -0.98
CA GLN A 87 12.95 9.22 -1.00
C GLN A 87 11.74 9.98 -0.46
N LEU A 88 10.53 9.57 -0.85
CA LEU A 88 9.30 10.22 -0.39
C LEU A 88 9.08 10.03 1.11
N VAL A 89 9.41 8.85 1.65
CA VAL A 89 9.34 8.60 3.10
C VAL A 89 10.27 9.54 3.84
N VAL A 90 11.53 9.69 3.40
CA VAL A 90 12.49 10.61 4.04
C VAL A 90 12.04 12.07 3.94
N GLN A 91 11.46 12.47 2.81
CA GLN A 91 10.95 13.83 2.62
C GLN A 91 9.76 14.16 3.53
N ASP A 92 8.91 13.17 3.80
CA ASP A 92 7.62 13.36 4.50
C ASP A 92 7.61 12.83 5.93
N VAL A 93 8.76 12.40 6.47
CA VAL A 93 8.86 11.90 7.84
C VAL A 93 8.69 13.00 8.90
N LYS A 94 8.81 14.27 8.49
CA LYS A 94 8.67 15.45 9.34
C LYS A 94 7.25 16.00 9.28
#